data_AF-A0A7J4BC05-F1
#
_entry.id   AF-A0A7J4BC05-F1
#
_cell.length_a   1.000
_cell.length_b   1.000
_cell.length_c   1.000
_cell.angle_alpha   90.00
_cell.angle_beta   90.00
_cell.angle_gamma   90.00
#
_symmetry.space_group_name_H-M   'P 1'
#
loop_
_entity.id
_entity.type
_entity.pdbx_description
1 polymer ?
#
loop_
_entity_poly.entity_id
_entity_poly.type
_entity_poly.pdbx_seq_one_letter_code
_entity_poly.pdbx_strand_id
1 'polypeptide(L)'
;MDDKKSLVLKYYSRDDVLERMFSYAAGREVVCATADGTYFKRPDAVLYPRDILERVKRGAVSFHCSVEHWTQPLAISQENLDTLRSGFDVIIDIDSKFKLEHGRECAIEICEFLKERGITPTIKFSGRRGFHIAIAQNALPEVIDNKPLSKWYPDLL
;
A
#
# COMPACT_ATOMS: atom_id res chain seq x y z
N MET A 1 7.70 -21.68 -19.05
CA MET A 1 6.64 -20.90 -18.37
C MET A 1 6.52 -21.27 -16.89
N ASP A 2 6.81 -22.53 -16.53
CA ASP A 2 6.81 -23.01 -15.13
C ASP A 2 7.88 -22.39 -14.22
N ASP A 3 9.04 -22.05 -14.78
CA ASP A 3 10.15 -21.47 -14.00
C ASP A 3 9.80 -20.12 -13.36
N LYS A 4 9.09 -19.24 -14.09
CA LYS A 4 8.64 -17.94 -13.53
C LYS A 4 7.59 -18.10 -12.44
N LYS A 5 6.63 -19.02 -12.60
CA LYS A 5 5.63 -19.32 -11.56
C LYS A 5 6.31 -19.88 -10.30
N SER A 6 7.31 -20.75 -10.48
CA SER A 6 8.14 -21.27 -9.41
C SER A 6 8.90 -20.15 -8.67
N LEU A 7 9.48 -19.20 -9.39
CA LEU A 7 10.19 -18.05 -8.79
C LEU A 7 9.27 -17.13 -7.98
N VAL A 8 8.08 -16.81 -8.50
CA VAL A 8 7.09 -15.97 -7.79
C VAL A 8 6.65 -16.67 -6.51
N LEU A 9 6.28 -17.95 -6.59
CA LEU A 9 5.91 -18.74 -5.42
C LEU A 9 7.05 -18.79 -4.40
N LYS A 10 8.27 -19.09 -4.84
CA LYS A 10 9.46 -19.12 -3.97
C LYS A 10 9.69 -17.78 -3.27
N TYR A 11 9.54 -16.66 -3.98
CA TYR A 11 9.72 -15.32 -3.41
C TYR A 11 8.69 -15.04 -2.32
N TYR A 12 7.40 -15.22 -2.63
CA TYR A 12 6.32 -15.00 -1.66
C TYR A 12 6.25 -16.09 -0.59
N SER A 13 7.02 -17.19 -0.68
CA SER A 13 7.09 -18.22 0.37
C SER A 13 8.15 -17.93 1.42
N ARG A 14 8.88 -16.81 1.31
CA ARG A 14 9.81 -16.40 2.36
C ARG A 14 9.04 -15.84 3.55
N ASP A 15 9.37 -16.31 4.75
CA ASP A 15 8.70 -15.90 5.98
C ASP A 15 8.79 -14.39 6.21
N ASP A 16 9.95 -13.78 5.96
CA ASP A 16 10.16 -12.33 6.09
C ASP A 16 9.23 -11.50 5.18
N VAL A 17 8.99 -11.97 3.96
CA VAL A 17 8.08 -11.34 3.01
C VAL A 17 6.62 -11.54 3.46
N LEU A 18 6.24 -12.78 3.79
CA LEU A 18 4.88 -13.12 4.20
C LEU A 18 4.44 -12.35 5.43
N GLU A 19 5.26 -12.37 6.47
CA GLU A 19 4.97 -11.69 7.74
C GLU A 19 4.85 -10.19 7.53
N ARG A 20 5.78 -9.58 6.77
CA ARG A 20 5.76 -8.14 6.53
C ARG A 20 4.55 -7.72 5.70
N MET A 21 4.20 -8.49 4.67
CA MET A 21 3.02 -8.23 3.85
C MET A 21 1.72 -8.41 4.64
N PHE A 22 1.62 -9.46 5.45
CA PHE A 22 0.46 -9.70 6.30
C PHE A 22 0.29 -8.57 7.32
N SER A 23 1.37 -8.17 7.99
CA SER A 23 1.40 -7.02 8.90
C SER A 23 0.90 -5.75 8.22
N TYR A 24 1.35 -5.47 7.00
CA TYR A 24 0.99 -4.23 6.30
C TYR A 24 -0.44 -4.26 5.74
N ALA A 25 -0.97 -5.45 5.45
CA ALA A 25 -2.31 -5.68 4.92
C ALA A 25 -3.42 -5.55 5.98
N ALA A 26 -3.08 -5.60 7.27
CA ALA A 26 -4.05 -5.54 8.36
C ALA A 26 -4.92 -4.29 8.26
N GLY A 27 -6.25 -4.48 8.31
CA GLY A 27 -7.20 -3.38 8.21
C GLY A 27 -7.26 -2.71 6.84
N ARG A 28 -6.74 -3.33 5.77
CA ARG A 28 -6.78 -2.76 4.41
C ARG A 28 -7.52 -3.66 3.44
N GLU A 29 -8.11 -3.05 2.42
CA GLU A 29 -8.48 -3.78 1.21
C GLU A 29 -7.20 -4.14 0.44
N VAL A 30 -7.05 -5.41 0.07
CA VAL A 30 -5.89 -5.94 -0.64
C VAL A 30 -6.32 -6.72 -1.87
N VAL A 31 -5.84 -6.31 -3.03
CA VAL A 31 -6.19 -6.89 -4.33
C VAL A 31 -4.93 -7.37 -5.03
N CYS A 32 -5.04 -8.49 -5.75
CA CYS A 32 -3.93 -9.04 -6.52
C CYS A 32 -4.10 -8.74 -7.99
N ALA A 33 -2.99 -8.67 -8.72
CA ALA A 33 -2.99 -8.69 -10.17
C ALA A 33 -2.14 -9.85 -10.73
N THR A 34 -2.59 -10.40 -11.85
CA THR A 34 -1.91 -11.43 -12.63
C THR A 34 -0.89 -10.82 -13.59
N ALA A 35 -0.07 -11.66 -14.23
CA ALA A 35 1.00 -11.22 -15.12
C ALA A 35 0.50 -10.47 -16.38
N ASP A 36 -0.73 -10.73 -16.80
CA ASP A 36 -1.44 -10.03 -17.89
C ASP A 36 -2.13 -8.74 -17.42
N GLY A 37 -2.02 -8.38 -16.14
CA GLY A 37 -2.60 -7.16 -15.58
C GLY A 37 -4.05 -7.29 -15.13
N THR A 38 -4.64 -8.48 -15.19
CA THR A 38 -6.00 -8.73 -14.70
C THR A 38 -6.02 -8.69 -13.17
N TYR A 39 -6.96 -7.93 -12.60
CA TYR A 39 -7.15 -7.85 -11.16
C TYR A 39 -8.11 -8.92 -10.63
N PHE A 40 -7.85 -9.36 -9.40
CA PHE A 40 -8.78 -10.20 -8.66
C PHE A 40 -10.01 -9.38 -8.22
N LYS A 41 -11.09 -10.09 -7.88
CA LYS A 41 -12.36 -9.45 -7.47
C LYS A 41 -12.18 -8.63 -6.19
N ARG A 42 -12.90 -7.50 -6.12
CA ARG A 42 -12.99 -6.59 -4.98
C ARG A 42 -14.39 -6.64 -4.33
N PRO A 43 -14.52 -6.36 -3.02
CA PRO A 43 -13.44 -6.16 -2.05
C PRO A 43 -12.75 -7.47 -1.69
N ASP A 44 -11.49 -7.40 -1.23
CA ASP A 44 -10.73 -8.54 -0.73
C ASP A 44 -9.77 -8.09 0.40
N ALA A 45 -9.37 -9.02 1.27
CA ALA A 45 -8.56 -8.73 2.46
C ALA A 45 -7.64 -9.91 2.79
N VAL A 46 -6.43 -9.66 3.29
CA VAL A 46 -5.58 -10.74 3.82
C VAL A 46 -5.95 -10.99 5.28
N LEU A 47 -6.49 -12.16 5.60
CA LEU A 47 -6.87 -12.53 6.97
C LEU A 47 -5.81 -13.43 7.63
N TYR A 48 -5.08 -14.19 6.82
CA TYR A 48 -3.98 -15.05 7.26
C TYR A 48 -2.79 -14.93 6.30
N PRO A 49 -1.53 -15.13 6.77
CA PRO A 49 -0.35 -15.13 5.90
C PRO A 49 -0.48 -16.09 4.71
N ARG A 50 -1.14 -17.25 4.91
CA ARG A 50 -1.37 -18.25 3.86
C ARG A 50 -2.25 -17.76 2.71
N ASP A 51 -3.10 -16.75 2.92
CA ASP A 51 -3.95 -16.19 1.86
C ASP A 51 -3.08 -15.64 0.72
N ILE A 52 -1.92 -15.04 1.05
CA ILE A 52 -0.94 -14.55 0.09
C ILE A 52 -0.45 -15.70 -0.80
N LEU A 53 -0.09 -16.84 -0.21
CA LEU A 53 0.38 -18.01 -0.96
C LEU A 53 -0.71 -18.61 -1.85
N GLU A 54 -1.93 -18.72 -1.34
CA GLU A 54 -3.06 -19.23 -2.13
C GLU A 54 -3.38 -18.33 -3.32
N ARG A 55 -3.26 -17.00 -3.16
CA ARG A 55 -3.39 -16.04 -4.27
C ARG A 55 -2.29 -16.20 -5.31
N VAL A 56 -1.04 -16.40 -4.87
CA VAL A 56 0.10 -16.66 -5.78
C VAL A 56 -0.09 -17.96 -6.56
N LYS A 57 -0.54 -19.04 -5.91
CA LYS A 57 -0.87 -20.32 -6.57
C LYS A 57 -1.98 -20.14 -7.62
N ARG A 58 -2.92 -19.22 -7.39
CA ARG A 58 -3.97 -18.82 -8.34
C ARG A 58 -3.51 -17.86 -9.44
N GLY A 59 -2.23 -17.50 -9.48
CA GLY A 59 -1.63 -16.69 -10.54
C GLY A 59 -1.36 -15.23 -10.18
N ALA A 60 -1.53 -14.82 -8.92
CA ALA A 60 -1.13 -13.49 -8.48
C ALA A 60 0.40 -13.30 -8.62
N VAL A 61 0.81 -12.18 -9.20
CA VAL A 61 2.23 -11.78 -9.30
C VAL A 61 2.53 -10.47 -8.58
N SER A 62 1.49 -9.67 -8.29
CA SER A 62 1.61 -8.42 -7.54
C SER A 62 0.40 -8.22 -6.62
N PHE A 63 0.63 -7.48 -5.54
CA PHE A 63 -0.36 -7.16 -4.51
C PHE A 63 -0.45 -5.64 -4.36
N HIS A 64 -1.67 -5.15 -4.23
CA HIS A 64 -2.01 -3.74 -4.10
C HIS A 64 -2.90 -3.58 -2.89
N CYS A 65 -2.60 -2.63 -2.01
CA CYS A 65 -3.43 -2.30 -0.86
C CYS A 65 -3.96 -0.88 -0.98
N SER A 66 -5.14 -0.66 -0.41
CA SER A 66 -5.68 0.69 -0.20
C SER A 66 -4.75 1.51 0.69
N VAL A 67 -4.75 2.83 0.47
CA VAL A 67 -4.11 3.77 1.40
C VAL A 67 -4.99 3.97 2.64
N GLU A 68 -6.30 3.83 2.45
CA GLU A 68 -7.32 3.80 3.49
C GLU A 68 -7.17 2.59 4.41
N HIS A 69 -7.53 2.81 5.68
CA HIS A 69 -7.67 1.78 6.69
C HIS A 69 -9.17 1.61 6.97
N TRP A 70 -9.60 0.38 7.13
CA TRP A 70 -10.98 -0.03 7.26
C TRP A 70 -11.16 -0.89 8.51
N THR A 71 -12.26 -0.68 9.22
CA THR A 71 -12.68 -1.53 10.33
C THR A 71 -13.08 -2.93 9.85
N GLN A 72 -13.68 -3.03 8.67
CA GLN A 72 -14.08 -4.28 8.03
C GLN A 72 -13.90 -4.20 6.50
N PRO A 73 -12.71 -4.50 5.95
CA PRO A 73 -12.42 -4.31 4.52
C PRO A 73 -13.35 -5.12 3.59
N LEU A 74 -13.78 -6.31 3.99
CA LEU A 74 -14.67 -7.15 3.17
C LEU A 74 -16.11 -6.63 3.08
N ALA A 75 -16.49 -5.65 3.93
CA ALA A 75 -17.83 -5.06 3.92
C ALA A 75 -17.91 -3.77 3.09
N ILE A 76 -16.80 -3.32 2.49
CA ILE A 76 -16.74 -2.08 1.72
C ILE A 76 -17.75 -2.11 0.56
N SER A 77 -18.57 -1.08 0.48
CA SER A 77 -19.43 -0.74 -0.65
C SER A 77 -19.42 0.78 -0.86
N GLN A 78 -19.98 1.26 -1.97
CA GLN A 78 -19.97 2.71 -2.26
C GLN A 78 -20.74 3.53 -1.22
N GLU A 79 -21.73 2.91 -0.56
CA GLU A 79 -22.65 3.56 0.37
C GLU A 79 -22.09 3.68 1.80
N ASN A 80 -21.03 2.95 2.15
CA ASN A 80 -20.58 2.81 3.54
C ASN A 80 -19.12 3.20 3.80
N LEU A 81 -18.42 3.75 2.79
CA LEU A 81 -17.00 4.09 2.86
C LEU A 81 -16.66 4.91 4.11
N ASP A 82 -17.37 6.02 4.33
CA ASP A 82 -17.08 6.92 5.44
C ASP A 82 -17.36 6.32 6.82
N THR A 83 -18.25 5.33 6.89
CA THR A 83 -18.58 4.63 8.14
C THR A 83 -17.54 3.57 8.47
N LEU A 84 -17.00 2.89 7.44
CA LEU A 84 -16.00 1.84 7.62
C LEU A 84 -14.57 2.37 7.68
N ARG A 85 -14.28 3.55 7.12
CA ARG A 85 -12.93 4.13 7.09
C ARG A 85 -12.51 4.56 8.50
N SER A 86 -11.48 3.92 9.03
CA SER A 86 -10.86 4.28 10.31
C SER A 86 -9.75 5.32 10.15
N GLY A 87 -9.18 5.46 8.95
CA GLY A 87 -8.15 6.43 8.62
C GLY A 87 -7.51 6.15 7.27
N PHE A 88 -6.34 6.73 7.01
CA PHE A 88 -5.56 6.49 5.78
C PHE A 88 -4.12 6.94 5.97
N ASP A 89 -3.21 6.30 5.22
CA ASP A 89 -1.84 6.79 5.06
C ASP A 89 -1.76 7.76 3.90
N VAL A 90 -0.76 8.65 3.93
CA VAL A 90 -0.43 9.51 2.79
C VAL A 90 0.69 8.87 1.98
N ILE A 91 0.47 8.70 0.69
CA ILE A 91 1.48 8.21 -0.26
C ILE A 91 1.83 9.33 -1.23
N ILE A 92 3.11 9.68 -1.30
CA ILE A 92 3.66 10.55 -2.35
C ILE A 92 4.30 9.64 -3.39
N ASP A 93 3.76 9.65 -4.62
CA ASP A 93 4.30 8.90 -5.75
C ASP A 93 5.14 9.83 -6.64
N ILE A 94 6.44 9.58 -6.66
CA ILE A 94 7.42 10.34 -7.43
C ILE A 94 7.71 9.57 -8.71
N ASP A 95 7.13 9.98 -9.83
CA ASP A 95 7.41 9.40 -11.15
C ASP A 95 8.42 10.25 -11.94
N SER A 96 9.64 9.72 -12.12
CA SER A 96 10.66 10.41 -12.92
C SER A 96 10.58 9.98 -14.38
N LYS A 97 10.16 10.91 -15.25
CA LYS A 97 10.04 10.67 -16.69
C LYS A 97 11.39 10.43 -17.38
N PHE A 98 12.45 11.10 -16.92
CA PHE A 98 13.72 11.21 -17.64
C PHE A 98 14.84 10.36 -17.05
N LYS A 99 15.16 10.54 -15.76
CA LYS A 99 16.30 9.91 -15.09
C LYS A 99 15.94 9.51 -13.67
N LEU A 100 16.23 8.28 -13.28
CA LEU A 100 15.89 7.76 -11.95
C LEU A 100 16.56 8.59 -10.83
N GLU A 101 17.73 9.15 -11.11
CA GLU A 101 18.51 10.01 -10.23
C GLU A 101 17.71 11.24 -9.77
N HIS A 102 16.93 11.87 -10.66
CA HIS A 102 16.09 13.01 -10.29
C HIS A 102 14.95 12.61 -9.35
N GLY A 103 14.36 11.43 -9.58
CA GLY A 103 13.36 10.88 -8.67
C GLY A 103 13.97 10.58 -7.30
N ARG A 104 15.20 10.08 -7.26
CA ARG A 104 15.93 9.80 -6.02
C ARG A 104 16.25 11.07 -5.25
N GLU A 105 16.78 12.10 -5.92
CA GLU A 105 17.10 13.40 -5.31
C GLU A 105 15.83 14.04 -4.74
N CYS A 106 14.75 14.10 -5.52
CA CYS A 106 13.46 14.58 -5.05
C CYS A 106 12.95 13.80 -3.82
N ALA A 107 13.11 12.47 -3.83
CA ALA A 107 12.67 11.64 -2.71
C ALA A 107 13.50 11.88 -1.44
N ILE A 108 14.81 12.12 -1.57
CA ILE A 108 15.71 12.47 -0.45
C ILE A 108 15.26 13.79 0.17
N GLU A 109 15.09 14.84 -0.63
CA GLU A 109 14.68 16.18 -0.17
C GLU A 109 13.34 16.14 0.58
N ILE A 110 12.35 15.41 0.05
CA ILE A 110 11.05 15.24 0.73
C ILE A 110 11.23 14.49 2.05
N CYS A 111 12.06 13.43 2.08
CA CYS A 111 12.29 12.69 3.31
C CYS A 111 13.00 13.53 4.37
N GLU A 112 13.94 14.38 3.98
CA GLU A 112 14.62 15.31 4.89
C GLU A 112 13.65 16.35 5.43
N PHE A 113 12.85 16.98 4.57
CA PHE A 113 11.80 17.93 4.95
C PHE A 113 10.82 17.36 5.98
N LEU A 114 10.41 16.09 5.82
CA LEU A 114 9.51 15.41 6.76
C LEU A 114 10.21 15.10 8.09
N LYS A 115 11.47 14.64 8.06
CA LYS A 115 12.26 14.33 9.26
C LYS A 115 12.51 15.58 10.10
N GLU A 116 12.80 16.71 9.47
CA GLU A 116 12.95 18.01 10.16
C GLU A 116 11.69 18.43 10.94
N ARG A 117 10.52 17.90 10.56
CA ARG A 117 9.22 18.13 11.22
C ARG A 117 8.83 17.01 12.18
N GLY A 118 9.75 16.09 12.49
CA GLY A 118 9.51 14.96 13.38
C GLY A 118 8.71 13.81 12.76
N ILE A 119 8.48 13.82 11.45
CA ILE A 119 7.79 12.75 10.73
C ILE A 119 8.84 11.79 10.17
N THR A 120 8.72 10.50 10.48
CA THR A 120 9.59 9.45 9.91
C THR A 120 8.89 8.75 8.75
N PRO A 121 9.19 9.11 7.48
CA PRO A 121 8.57 8.45 6.34
C PRO A 121 9.20 7.09 6.06
N THR A 122 8.45 6.22 5.36
CA THR A 122 8.98 5.03 4.70
C THR A 122 9.17 5.33 3.21
N ILE A 123 10.32 4.98 2.64
CA ILE A 123 10.59 5.13 1.21
C ILE A 123 10.81 3.76 0.56
N LYS A 124 10.27 3.57 -0.64
CA LYS A 124 10.60 2.42 -1.49
C LYS A 124 10.81 2.84 -2.95
N PHE A 125 11.68 2.12 -3.64
CA PHE A 125 11.72 2.16 -5.10
C PHE A 125 10.43 1.53 -5.66
N SER A 126 9.79 2.17 -6.65
CA SER A 126 8.52 1.70 -7.22
C SER A 126 8.66 0.44 -8.08
N GLY A 127 9.90 0.05 -8.42
CA GLY A 127 10.19 -1.08 -9.30
C GLY A 127 10.35 -0.70 -10.77
N ARG A 128 10.20 0.60 -11.11
CA ARG A 128 10.35 1.10 -12.48
C ARG A 128 11.20 2.36 -12.57
N ARG A 129 10.59 3.53 -12.36
CA ARG A 129 11.20 4.85 -12.65
C ARG A 129 10.98 5.87 -11.53
N GLY A 130 10.53 5.40 -10.37
CA GLY A 130 10.06 6.29 -9.32
C GLY A 130 10.27 5.74 -7.92
N PHE A 131 9.81 6.52 -6.96
CA PHE A 131 9.85 6.19 -5.54
C PHE A 131 8.50 6.48 -4.92
N HIS A 132 8.05 5.63 -4.02
CA HIS A 132 6.90 5.92 -3.18
C HIS A 132 7.42 6.29 -1.78
N ILE A 133 6.91 7.40 -1.26
CA ILE A 133 7.11 7.81 0.13
C ILE A 133 5.77 7.61 0.84
N ALA A 134 5.78 6.88 1.94
CA ALA A 134 4.61 6.62 2.76
C ALA A 134 4.74 7.31 4.13
N ILE A 135 3.69 8.02 4.51
CA ILE A 135 3.51 8.65 5.81
C ILE A 135 2.35 7.93 6.49
N ALA A 136 2.64 7.24 7.58
CA ALA A 136 1.64 6.49 8.33
C ALA A 136 0.64 7.44 9.00
N GLN A 137 -0.62 7.03 9.10
CA GLN A 137 -1.68 7.85 9.71
C GLN A 137 -1.34 8.34 11.13
N ASN A 138 -0.57 7.55 11.89
CA ASN A 138 -0.19 7.88 13.27
C ASN A 138 0.87 8.99 13.37
N ALA A 139 1.48 9.38 12.25
CA ALA A 139 2.34 10.56 12.15
C ALA A 139 1.55 11.84 11.80
N LEU A 140 0.25 11.72 11.55
CA LEU A 140 -0.65 12.82 11.21
C LEU A 140 -1.52 13.21 12.43
N PRO A 141 -2.06 14.43 12.49
CA PRO A 141 -3.01 14.83 13.53
C PRO A 141 -4.29 13.98 13.46
N GLU A 142 -4.85 13.61 14.62
CA GLU A 142 -6.12 12.87 14.67
C GLU A 142 -7.32 13.71 14.21
N VAL A 143 -7.22 15.03 14.33
CA VAL A 143 -8.28 16.01 14.02
C VAL A 143 -7.67 17.22 13.31
N ILE A 144 -8.32 17.67 12.25
CA ILE A 144 -7.99 18.90 11.49
C ILE A 144 -9.29 19.71 11.37
N ASP A 145 -9.26 20.98 11.77
CA ASP A 145 -10.42 21.89 11.79
C ASP A 145 -11.68 21.29 12.45
N ASN A 146 -11.51 20.67 13.62
CA ASN A 146 -12.57 19.97 14.37
C ASN A 146 -13.23 18.78 13.63
N LYS A 147 -12.64 18.31 12.53
CA LYS A 147 -13.09 17.16 11.77
C LYS A 147 -12.06 16.00 11.91
N PRO A 148 -12.48 14.77 12.24
CA PRO A 148 -11.57 13.64 12.33
C PRO A 148 -10.80 13.41 11.03
N LEU A 149 -9.51 13.06 11.13
CA LEU A 149 -8.63 12.84 9.97
C LEU A 149 -9.27 11.89 8.94
N SER A 150 -9.88 10.79 9.37
CA SER A 150 -10.52 9.80 8.49
C SER A 150 -11.60 10.37 7.56
N LYS A 151 -12.21 11.50 7.93
CA LYS A 151 -13.24 12.19 7.14
C LYS A 151 -12.65 13.16 6.12
N TRP A 152 -11.33 13.37 6.13
CA TRP A 152 -10.63 14.22 5.17
C TRP A 152 -10.18 13.48 3.92
N TYR A 153 -10.36 12.17 3.82
CA TYR A 153 -10.10 11.47 2.57
C TYR A 153 -11.30 11.62 1.61
N PRO A 154 -11.09 11.91 0.32
CA PRO A 154 -9.78 12.11 -0.36
C PRO A 154 -9.25 13.56 -0.34
N ASP A 155 -9.98 14.51 0.24
CA ASP A 155 -9.76 15.95 0.13
C ASP A 155 -8.49 16.52 0.81
N LEU A 156 -7.79 15.74 1.64
CA LEU A 156 -6.55 16.20 2.32
C LEU A 156 -5.35 16.37 1.36
N LEU A 157 -5.45 15.87 0.13
CA LEU A 157 -4.36 15.81 -0.85
C LEU A 157 -4.46 16.91 -1.92
#